data_AF-A0AAD7NA19-F1
#
_entry.id   AF-A0AAD7NA19-F1
#
_cell.length_a   1.000
_cell.length_b   1.000
_cell.length_c   1.000
_cell.angle_alpha   90.00
_cell.angle_beta   90.00
_cell.angle_gamma   90.00
#
_symmetry.space_group_name_H-M   'P 1'
#
loop_
_entity.id
_entity.type
_entity.pdbx_description
1 polymer ?
#
loop_
_entity_poly.entity_id
_entity_poly.type
_entity_poly.pdbx_seq_one_letter_code
_entity_poly.pdbx_strand_id
1 'polypeptide(L)'
;MLAQPLPSTGHHLLVRRALIHPRKRTRSTTPRTRSPLTNQAPPSTSTLQLPESAEWALLVDNTNDAVVLLHFVYSHPWDNVSTMREYISNWRDEQSKTMDLTTPLSPKIELKSFSPESQSSSPRNSVMSQNVLVEQIRKLFKQLEEAREKADTAVKHASEEVKDIRQKAAAEVKEARKKADAAVKDAHEEAREARQKAEAAMKEARNEVKEIRDKAEAEVRETRERAEAAAKEAHAEAKEARAEAKETRAEAKEVRDKAEAAMKGRDARAEAK
;
A
#
# COMPACT_ATOMS: atom_id res chain seq x y z
N MET A 1 -56.31 26.50 10.72
CA MET A 1 -55.47 27.63 10.28
C MET A 1 -54.03 27.30 10.61
N LEU A 2 -53.17 27.39 9.59
CA LEU A 2 -51.79 26.92 9.56
C LEU A 2 -50.85 27.92 10.25
N ALA A 3 -49.91 27.42 11.05
CA ALA A 3 -48.66 28.12 11.32
C ALA A 3 -47.54 27.07 11.49
N GLN A 4 -46.63 27.04 10.53
CA GLN A 4 -45.42 26.22 10.52
C GLN A 4 -44.34 26.84 11.41
N PRO A 5 -43.50 26.03 12.10
CA PRO A 5 -42.21 26.48 12.59
C PRO A 5 -41.08 26.16 11.58
N LEU A 6 -40.24 27.16 11.30
CA LEU A 6 -39.00 27.04 10.53
C LEU A 6 -37.92 26.32 11.35
N PRO A 7 -37.15 25.37 10.77
CA PRO A 7 -35.91 24.90 11.39
C PRO A 7 -34.72 25.80 11.02
N SER A 8 -34.04 26.28 12.07
CA SER A 8 -32.78 27.00 12.06
C SER A 8 -31.62 26.10 11.60
N THR A 9 -31.05 26.38 10.43
CA THR A 9 -29.80 25.79 9.92
C THR A 9 -28.59 26.52 10.52
N GLY A 10 -28.10 26.01 11.65
CA GLY A 10 -26.80 26.38 12.23
C GLY A 10 -25.74 25.35 11.87
N HIS A 11 -25.09 25.49 10.72
CA HIS A 11 -23.90 24.70 10.38
C HIS A 11 -22.65 25.33 11.01
N HIS A 12 -22.31 24.92 12.23
CA HIS A 12 -20.98 25.17 12.79
C HIS A 12 -19.97 24.23 12.12
N LEU A 13 -19.17 24.77 11.20
CA LEU A 13 -17.95 24.15 10.69
C LEU A 13 -16.89 24.12 11.80
N LEU A 14 -16.84 23.01 12.54
CA LEU A 14 -15.73 22.70 13.45
C LEU A 14 -14.49 22.32 12.63
N VAL A 15 -13.64 23.31 12.34
CA VAL A 15 -12.29 23.11 11.82
C VAL A 15 -11.42 22.50 12.92
N ARG A 16 -11.36 21.16 12.97
CA ARG A 16 -10.39 20.43 13.81
C ARG A 16 -9.00 20.53 13.18
N ARG A 17 -8.21 21.49 13.67
CA ARG A 17 -6.77 21.63 13.39
C ARG A 17 -6.03 20.47 14.05
N ALA A 18 -5.52 19.54 13.24
CA ALA A 18 -4.68 18.44 13.71
C ALA A 18 -3.35 19.00 14.23
N LEU A 19 -3.15 18.97 15.55
CA LEU A 19 -1.87 19.20 16.20
C LEU A 19 -0.95 18.01 15.92
N ILE A 20 -0.04 18.19 14.96
CA ILE A 20 1.08 17.28 14.74
C ILE A 20 2.05 17.46 15.92
N HIS A 21 2.08 16.49 16.84
CA HIS A 21 3.10 16.43 17.88
C HIS A 21 4.43 15.93 17.30
N PRO A 22 5.56 16.62 17.53
CA PRO A 22 6.86 16.12 17.13
C PRO A 22 7.25 14.91 17.99
N ARG A 23 7.36 13.74 17.35
CA ARG A 23 7.91 12.51 17.93
C ARG A 23 9.37 12.77 18.33
N LYS A 24 9.64 12.85 19.63
CA LYS A 24 11.00 12.80 20.18
C LYS A 24 11.63 11.46 19.80
N ARG A 25 12.61 11.50 18.88
CA ARG A 25 13.48 10.36 18.56
C ARG A 25 14.39 10.11 19.77
N THR A 26 14.10 9.09 20.56
CA THR A 26 15.07 8.52 21.50
C THR A 26 16.12 7.77 20.69
N ARG A 27 17.36 8.27 20.74
CA ARG A 27 18.54 7.69 20.11
C ARG A 27 18.85 6.37 20.82
N SER A 28 18.50 5.25 20.20
CA SER A 28 18.96 3.92 20.63
C SER A 28 20.39 3.73 20.13
N THR A 29 21.35 3.81 21.04
CA THR A 29 22.74 3.38 20.82
C THR A 29 22.86 1.90 21.15
N THR A 30 22.66 1.04 20.15
CA THR A 30 23.14 -0.35 20.18
C THR A 30 24.49 -0.44 19.47
N PRO A 31 25.51 -1.06 20.07
CA PRO A 31 26.81 -1.25 19.44
C PRO A 31 26.71 -2.28 18.31
N ARG A 32 27.19 -1.88 17.13
CA ARG A 32 27.18 -2.66 15.89
C ARG A 32 28.42 -3.54 15.85
N THR A 33 28.27 -4.83 16.16
CA THR A 33 29.27 -5.85 15.87
C THR A 33 29.36 -6.05 14.35
N ARG A 34 30.53 -5.71 13.78
CA ARG A 34 30.89 -5.98 12.38
C ARG A 34 31.18 -7.48 12.24
N SER A 35 30.37 -8.18 11.46
CA SER A 35 30.77 -9.44 10.83
C SER A 35 31.24 -9.18 9.40
N PRO A 36 32.25 -9.92 8.90
CA PRO A 36 32.89 -9.66 7.62
C PRO A 36 32.04 -10.10 6.42
N LEU A 37 32.14 -9.29 5.37
CA LEU A 37 31.51 -9.43 4.06
C LEU A 37 31.89 -10.77 3.40
N THR A 38 30.87 -11.52 2.98
CA THR A 38 31.02 -12.56 1.94
C THR A 38 30.42 -12.00 0.65
N ASN A 39 31.25 -11.96 -0.40
CA ASN A 39 30.88 -11.55 -1.75
C ASN A 39 29.67 -12.36 -2.27
N GLN A 40 28.54 -11.70 -2.52
CA GLN A 40 27.51 -12.19 -3.42
C GLN A 40 27.32 -11.18 -4.54
N ALA A 41 27.32 -11.70 -5.77
CA ALA A 41 27.16 -10.98 -7.02
C ALA A 41 25.79 -10.27 -7.11
N PRO A 42 25.68 -9.16 -7.86
CA PRO A 42 24.42 -8.46 -8.02
C PRO A 42 23.41 -9.30 -8.82
N PRO A 43 22.12 -9.34 -8.43
CA PRO A 43 21.08 -9.95 -9.25
C PRO A 43 20.81 -9.11 -10.50
N SER A 44 20.59 -9.83 -11.60
CA SER A 44 20.30 -9.34 -12.94
C SER A 44 19.13 -8.36 -12.99
N THR A 45 19.31 -7.30 -13.77
CA THR A 45 18.30 -6.31 -14.13
C THR A 45 17.12 -7.00 -14.82
N SER A 46 15.97 -7.10 -14.16
CA SER A 46 14.72 -7.51 -14.80
C SER A 46 14.16 -6.36 -15.65
N THR A 47 14.19 -6.55 -16.96
CA THR A 47 13.49 -5.72 -17.94
C THR A 47 11.98 -5.83 -17.69
N LEU A 48 11.36 -4.71 -17.32
CA LEU A 48 9.90 -4.58 -17.21
C LEU A 48 9.29 -4.53 -18.61
N GLN A 49 8.63 -5.63 -19.03
CA GLN A 49 7.71 -5.64 -20.16
C GLN A 49 6.39 -5.00 -19.75
N LEU A 50 6.01 -3.91 -20.42
CA LEU A 50 4.69 -3.27 -20.33
C LEU A 50 3.66 -4.10 -21.12
N PRO A 51 2.42 -4.27 -20.61
CA PRO A 51 1.38 -5.00 -21.32
C PRO A 51 0.81 -4.19 -22.49
N GLU A 52 0.82 -4.82 -23.67
CA GLU A 52 0.13 -4.39 -24.89
C GLU A 52 -1.39 -4.62 -24.74
N SER A 53 -2.13 -3.68 -24.16
CA SER A 53 -3.55 -3.41 -24.44
C SER A 53 -4.17 -2.55 -23.33
N ALA A 54 -4.23 -1.25 -23.56
CA ALA A 54 -5.18 -0.37 -22.87
C ALA A 54 -6.06 0.26 -23.94
N GLU A 55 -7.32 -0.17 -24.00
CA GLU A 55 -8.34 0.45 -24.84
C GLU A 55 -8.76 1.78 -24.20
N TRP A 56 -8.69 2.86 -24.97
CA TRP A 56 -9.05 4.21 -24.54
C TRP A 56 -10.51 4.50 -24.90
N ALA A 57 -11.33 4.93 -23.94
CA ALA A 57 -12.66 5.47 -24.19
C ALA A 57 -12.65 7.00 -23.96
N LEU A 58 -12.88 7.76 -25.04
CA LEU A 58 -12.97 9.22 -25.04
C LEU A 58 -14.44 9.63 -24.97
N LEU A 59 -14.81 10.44 -23.97
CA LEU A 59 -16.09 11.17 -23.96
C LEU A 59 -15.77 12.66 -24.13
N VAL A 60 -16.10 13.22 -25.29
CA VAL A 60 -15.92 14.64 -25.60
C VAL A 60 -17.27 15.33 -25.43
N ASP A 61 -17.39 16.24 -24.45
CA ASP A 61 -18.53 17.14 -24.33
C ASP A 61 -18.16 18.50 -24.95
N ASN A 62 -18.98 18.96 -25.90
CA ASN A 62 -18.61 19.95 -26.91
C ASN A 62 -19.03 21.38 -26.54
N THR A 63 -19.17 21.69 -25.25
CA THR A 63 -19.87 22.92 -24.83
C THR A 63 -19.14 23.85 -23.86
N ASN A 64 -17.92 23.58 -23.42
CA ASN A 64 -17.00 24.56 -22.82
C ASN A 64 -15.61 23.94 -22.61
N ASP A 65 -14.55 24.74 -22.66
CA ASP A 65 -13.13 24.38 -22.48
C ASP A 65 -12.80 23.77 -21.09
N ALA A 66 -13.39 22.61 -20.78
CA ALA A 66 -13.09 21.83 -19.60
C ALA A 66 -13.19 20.34 -19.96
N VAL A 67 -12.05 19.75 -20.31
CA VAL A 67 -11.91 18.29 -20.36
C VAL A 67 -12.00 17.79 -18.92
N VAL A 68 -13.19 17.33 -18.52
CA VAL A 68 -13.37 16.62 -17.25
C VAL A 68 -12.82 15.21 -17.43
N LEU A 69 -11.56 15.01 -17.05
CA LEU A 69 -10.96 13.70 -16.87
C LEU A 69 -11.64 12.99 -15.68
N LEU A 70 -12.70 12.23 -15.97
CA LEU A 70 -13.32 11.37 -14.98
C LEU A 70 -12.51 10.06 -14.86
N HIS A 71 -11.69 10.04 -13.81
CA HIS A 71 -11.27 8.85 -13.05
C HIS A 71 -10.26 7.85 -13.68
N PHE A 72 -8.99 8.00 -13.28
CA PHE A 72 -8.04 6.89 -13.11
C PHE A 72 -7.29 7.08 -11.79
N VAL A 73 -8.00 7.04 -10.65
CA VAL A 73 -7.42 7.24 -9.31
C VAL A 73 -7.04 5.92 -8.62
N TYR A 74 -7.35 4.76 -9.19
CA TYR A 74 -7.05 3.49 -8.53
C TYR A 74 -6.25 2.57 -9.45
N SER A 75 -4.91 2.70 -9.42
CA SER A 75 -4.01 1.53 -9.30
C SER A 75 -2.51 1.81 -9.38
N HIS A 76 -2.01 3.03 -9.59
CA HIS A 76 -0.56 3.28 -9.60
C HIS A 76 -0.16 4.36 -8.57
N PRO A 77 0.86 4.15 -7.72
CA PRO A 77 1.41 5.19 -6.88
C PRO A 77 2.09 6.23 -7.79
N TRP A 78 1.47 7.40 -7.90
CA TRP A 78 1.94 8.54 -8.69
C TRP A 78 3.11 9.24 -7.99
N ASP A 79 4.28 8.61 -7.95
CA ASP A 79 5.48 9.22 -7.38
C ASP A 79 6.22 10.17 -8.35
N ASN A 80 5.70 10.40 -9.56
CA ASN A 80 6.38 11.25 -10.54
C ASN A 80 5.41 12.13 -11.35
N VAL A 81 5.16 13.33 -10.83
CA VAL A 81 4.42 14.43 -11.50
C VAL A 81 5.03 14.79 -12.86
N SER A 82 6.33 14.52 -13.04
CA SER A 82 7.06 14.71 -14.31
C SER A 82 6.51 13.82 -15.43
N THR A 83 6.24 12.54 -15.15
CA THR A 83 5.74 11.58 -16.15
C THR A 83 4.32 11.92 -16.61
N MET A 84 3.48 12.45 -15.71
CA MET A 84 2.14 12.91 -16.07
C MET A 84 2.18 14.16 -16.97
N ARG A 85 3.11 15.08 -16.69
CA ARG A 85 3.29 16.29 -17.50
C ARG A 85 3.81 15.96 -18.90
N GLU A 86 4.72 15.01 -19.01
CA GLU A 86 5.26 14.53 -20.29
C GLU A 86 4.19 13.80 -21.13
N TYR A 87 3.35 12.98 -20.48
CA TYR A 87 2.21 12.32 -21.14
C TYR A 87 1.18 13.33 -21.68
N ILE A 88 0.83 14.35 -20.89
CA ILE A 88 -0.09 15.42 -21.32
C ILE A 88 0.49 16.22 -22.49
N SER A 89 1.79 16.52 -22.47
CA SER A 89 2.46 17.22 -23.57
C SER A 89 2.46 16.40 -24.86
N ASN A 90 2.84 15.12 -24.80
CA ASN A 90 2.82 14.25 -25.97
C ASN A 90 1.42 14.07 -26.55
N TRP A 91 0.40 13.94 -25.69
CA TRP A 91 -0.99 13.83 -26.14
C TRP A 91 -1.46 15.12 -26.82
N ARG A 92 -1.09 16.31 -26.30
CA ARG A 92 -1.41 17.60 -26.93
C ARG A 92 -0.74 17.75 -28.29
N ASP A 93 0.50 17.29 -28.42
CA ASP A 93 1.25 17.31 -29.68
C ASP A 93 0.65 16.33 -30.70
N GLU A 94 0.15 15.17 -30.26
CA GLU A 94 -0.59 14.24 -31.11
C GLU A 94 -1.94 14.79 -31.56
N GLN A 95 -2.72 15.43 -30.68
CA GLN A 95 -3.97 16.09 -31.05
C GLN A 95 -3.74 17.28 -31.99
N SER A 96 -2.64 18.01 -31.84
CA SER A 96 -2.30 19.11 -32.75
C SER A 96 -1.97 18.58 -34.15
N LYS A 97 -1.29 17.43 -34.26
CA LYS A 97 -1.01 16.76 -35.54
C LYS A 97 -2.28 16.23 -36.23
N THR A 98 -3.29 15.79 -35.48
CA THR A 98 -4.55 15.31 -36.06
C THR A 98 -5.51 16.44 -36.41
N MET A 99 -5.50 17.55 -35.68
CA MET A 99 -6.30 18.75 -35.98
C MET A 99 -5.84 19.49 -37.24
N ASP A 100 -4.54 19.44 -37.58
CA ASP A 100 -4.03 19.96 -38.88
C ASP A 100 -4.52 19.12 -40.08
N LEU A 101 -4.92 17.86 -39.87
CA LEU A 101 -5.51 17.00 -40.91
C LEU A 101 -7.03 17.17 -41.04
N THR A 102 -7.70 17.72 -40.02
CA THR A 102 -9.06 18.26 -40.16
C THR A 102 -9.00 19.65 -40.74
N THR A 103 -8.49 19.75 -41.97
CA THR A 103 -8.86 20.85 -42.86
C THR A 103 -10.39 20.91 -42.85
N PRO A 104 -11.03 22.04 -42.54
CA PRO A 104 -12.48 22.09 -42.57
C PRO A 104 -12.90 21.63 -43.96
N LEU A 105 -13.72 20.58 -44.02
CA LEU A 105 -14.56 20.26 -45.17
C LEU A 105 -15.60 21.39 -45.33
N SER A 106 -15.14 22.64 -45.36
CA SER A 106 -15.81 23.67 -46.11
C SER A 106 -15.77 23.16 -47.54
N PRO A 107 -16.92 22.86 -48.17
CA PRO A 107 -16.91 22.62 -49.60
C PRO A 107 -16.16 23.81 -50.22
N LYS A 108 -15.12 23.52 -51.00
CA LYS A 108 -14.47 24.49 -51.87
C LYS A 108 -15.55 24.95 -52.86
N ILE A 109 -16.43 25.84 -52.42
CA ILE A 109 -17.27 26.61 -53.30
C ILE A 109 -16.29 27.63 -53.88
N GLU A 110 -15.66 27.25 -54.99
CA GLU A 110 -14.97 28.20 -55.85
C GLU A 110 -16.03 29.20 -56.35
N LEU A 111 -16.30 30.22 -55.54
CA LEU A 111 -16.96 31.42 -55.98
C LEU A 111 -15.98 32.09 -56.94
N LYS A 112 -16.04 31.70 -58.22
CA LYS A 112 -15.48 32.49 -59.32
C LYS A 112 -15.99 33.90 -59.12
N SER A 113 -15.07 34.80 -58.77
CA SER A 113 -15.32 36.23 -58.66
C SER A 113 -15.90 36.72 -59.99
N PHE A 114 -17.21 36.93 -60.00
CA PHE A 114 -17.91 37.49 -61.14
C PHE A 114 -17.63 39.00 -61.14
N SER A 115 -16.62 39.43 -61.89
CA SER A 115 -16.32 40.85 -62.11
C SER A 115 -17.43 41.47 -62.96
N PRO A 116 -18.21 42.44 -62.46
CA PRO A 116 -19.32 43.03 -63.21
C PRO A 116 -18.80 44.24 -63.99
N GLU A 117 -17.96 44.02 -64.99
CA GLU A 117 -17.55 45.07 -65.92
C GLU A 117 -18.14 44.83 -67.31
N SER A 118 -19.11 45.68 -67.64
CA SER A 118 -19.30 46.24 -68.98
C SER A 118 -19.92 45.33 -70.05
N GLN A 119 -21.22 45.04 -69.96
CA GLN A 119 -22.03 44.80 -71.17
C GLN A 119 -23.43 45.40 -71.04
N SER A 120 -23.65 46.50 -71.76
CA SER A 120 -24.96 47.03 -72.12
C SER A 120 -25.66 46.02 -73.04
N SER A 121 -26.20 44.95 -72.47
CA SER A 121 -27.03 43.98 -73.18
C SER A 121 -28.49 44.15 -72.75
N SER A 122 -29.36 44.10 -73.75
CA SER A 122 -30.80 44.25 -73.65
C SER A 122 -31.42 43.45 -72.49
N PRO A 123 -32.44 43.98 -71.77
CA PRO A 123 -33.06 43.35 -70.60
C PRO A 123 -33.48 41.88 -70.78
N ARG A 124 -33.71 41.43 -72.03
CA ARG A 124 -34.09 40.04 -72.34
C ARG A 124 -32.97 39.01 -72.12
N ASN A 125 -31.69 39.36 -72.27
CA ASN A 125 -30.59 38.40 -72.09
C ASN A 125 -30.25 38.18 -70.60
N SER A 126 -30.49 39.19 -69.76
CA SER A 126 -30.34 39.10 -68.30
C SER A 126 -31.39 38.18 -67.66
N VAL A 127 -32.65 38.25 -68.13
CA VAL A 127 -33.76 37.42 -67.61
C VAL A 127 -33.56 35.93 -67.93
N MET A 128 -33.03 35.59 -69.11
CA MET A 128 -32.72 34.19 -69.46
C MET A 128 -31.60 33.61 -68.58
N SER A 129 -30.58 34.41 -68.23
CA SER A 129 -29.51 34.00 -67.32
C SER A 129 -30.01 33.81 -65.88
N GLN A 130 -30.94 34.65 -65.42
CA GLN A 130 -31.58 34.51 -64.10
C GLN A 130 -32.41 33.22 -64.00
N ASN A 131 -33.15 32.85 -65.04
CA ASN A 131 -33.95 31.61 -65.04
C ASN A 131 -33.07 30.35 -64.92
N VAL A 132 -31.92 30.33 -65.59
CA VAL A 132 -30.95 29.22 -65.48
C VAL A 132 -30.41 29.10 -64.05
N LEU A 133 -30.10 30.25 -63.41
CA LEU A 133 -29.66 30.27 -62.02
C LEU A 133 -30.75 29.79 -61.05
N VAL A 134 -32.02 30.20 -61.26
CA VAL A 134 -33.15 29.75 -60.42
C VAL A 134 -33.35 28.23 -60.51
N GLU A 135 -33.24 27.64 -61.70
CA GLU A 135 -33.33 26.18 -61.86
C GLU A 135 -32.15 25.44 -61.21
N GLN A 136 -30.94 25.98 -61.29
CA GLN A 136 -29.78 25.44 -60.57
C GLN A 136 -29.97 25.50 -59.05
N ILE A 137 -30.48 26.62 -58.53
CA ILE A 137 -30.79 26.80 -57.11
C ILE A 137 -31.84 25.79 -56.66
N ARG A 138 -32.93 25.60 -57.43
CA ARG A 138 -33.97 24.60 -57.13
C ARG A 138 -33.39 23.19 -57.05
N LYS A 139 -32.51 22.83 -58.00
CA LYS A 139 -31.83 21.52 -58.01
C LYS A 139 -30.95 21.35 -56.77
N LEU A 140 -30.20 22.38 -56.36
CA LEU A 140 -29.38 22.35 -55.15
C LEU A 140 -30.22 22.22 -53.88
N PHE A 141 -31.33 22.96 -53.76
CA PHE A 141 -32.23 22.83 -52.61
C PHE A 141 -32.81 21.43 -52.50
N LYS A 142 -33.23 20.82 -53.61
CA LYS A 142 -33.72 19.45 -53.62
C LYS A 142 -32.65 18.44 -53.15
N GLN A 143 -31.42 18.58 -53.64
CA GLN A 143 -30.31 17.74 -53.20
C GLN A 143 -29.98 17.93 -51.71
N LEU A 144 -30.06 19.17 -51.23
CA LEU A 144 -29.83 19.48 -49.81
C LEU A 144 -30.91 18.87 -48.92
N GLU A 145 -32.17 18.90 -49.34
CA GLU A 145 -33.28 18.30 -48.61
C GLU A 145 -33.16 16.77 -48.55
N GLU A 146 -32.83 16.12 -49.67
CA GLU A 146 -32.55 14.67 -49.71
C GLU A 146 -31.35 14.29 -48.83
N ALA A 147 -30.30 15.12 -48.80
CA ALA A 147 -29.14 14.91 -47.93
C ALA A 147 -29.49 15.07 -46.44
N ARG A 148 -30.34 16.06 -46.11
CA ARG A 148 -30.82 16.29 -44.76
C ARG A 148 -31.65 15.12 -44.24
N GLU A 149 -32.58 14.59 -45.03
CA GLU A 149 -33.39 13.44 -44.62
C GLU A 149 -32.53 12.18 -44.36
N LYS A 150 -31.50 11.95 -45.19
CA LYS A 150 -30.52 10.87 -44.97
C LYS A 150 -29.70 11.09 -43.69
N ALA A 151 -29.31 12.33 -43.41
CA ALA A 151 -28.61 12.66 -42.17
C ALA A 151 -29.51 12.43 -40.94
N ASP A 152 -30.77 12.86 -40.99
CA ASP A 152 -31.72 12.70 -39.87
C ASP A 152 -32.01 11.21 -39.58
N THR A 153 -32.09 10.36 -40.61
CA THR A 153 -32.27 8.91 -40.42
C THR A 153 -31.00 8.25 -39.87
N ALA A 154 -29.82 8.64 -40.34
CA ALA A 154 -28.54 8.15 -39.81
C ALA A 154 -28.33 8.57 -38.33
N VAL A 155 -28.67 9.80 -37.97
CA VAL A 155 -28.59 10.30 -36.59
C VAL A 155 -29.53 9.53 -35.67
N LYS A 156 -30.76 9.24 -36.11
CA LYS A 156 -31.70 8.41 -35.33
C LYS A 156 -31.17 7.00 -35.10
N HIS A 157 -30.62 6.37 -36.14
CA HIS A 157 -30.04 5.04 -36.03
C HIS A 157 -28.85 5.04 -35.05
N ALA A 158 -27.90 5.95 -35.24
CA ALA A 158 -26.74 6.09 -34.34
C ALA A 158 -27.17 6.38 -32.89
N SER A 159 -28.22 7.18 -32.68
CA SER A 159 -28.75 7.47 -31.35
C SER A 159 -29.28 6.23 -30.64
N GLU A 160 -30.00 5.34 -31.33
CA GLU A 160 -30.48 4.09 -30.73
C GLU A 160 -29.33 3.11 -30.48
N GLU A 161 -28.35 3.00 -31.38
CA GLU A 161 -27.14 2.18 -31.16
C GLU A 161 -26.35 2.64 -29.93
N VAL A 162 -26.13 3.95 -29.78
CA VAL A 162 -25.45 4.53 -28.63
C VAL A 162 -26.20 4.24 -27.33
N LYS A 163 -27.54 4.27 -27.37
CA LYS A 163 -28.38 3.95 -26.21
C LYS A 163 -28.25 2.48 -25.81
N ASP A 164 -28.24 1.56 -26.77
CA ASP A 164 -28.06 0.13 -26.51
C ASP A 164 -26.66 -0.17 -25.96
N ILE A 165 -25.61 0.44 -26.52
CA ILE A 165 -24.24 0.34 -26.01
C ILE A 165 -24.18 0.84 -24.57
N ARG A 166 -24.78 1.99 -24.28
CA ARG A 166 -24.81 2.57 -22.93
C ARG A 166 -25.53 1.67 -21.93
N GLN A 167 -26.65 1.07 -22.31
CA GLN A 167 -27.38 0.15 -21.44
C GLN A 167 -26.58 -1.12 -21.16
N LYS A 168 -25.95 -1.70 -22.20
CA LYS A 168 -25.09 -2.88 -22.06
C LYS A 168 -23.89 -2.61 -21.16
N ALA A 169 -23.17 -1.51 -21.41
CA ALA A 169 -22.03 -1.09 -20.59
C ALA A 169 -22.44 -0.85 -19.13
N ALA A 170 -23.59 -0.20 -18.89
CA ALA A 170 -24.09 0.02 -17.53
C ALA A 170 -24.43 -1.30 -16.80
N ALA A 171 -25.00 -2.27 -17.50
CA ALA A 171 -25.27 -3.59 -16.95
C ALA A 171 -23.99 -4.36 -16.60
N GLU A 172 -23.00 -4.36 -17.50
CA GLU A 172 -21.70 -5.01 -17.28
C GLU A 172 -20.95 -4.38 -16.11
N VAL A 173 -20.92 -3.04 -16.02
CA VAL A 173 -20.32 -2.33 -14.89
C VAL A 173 -21.03 -2.65 -13.57
N LYS A 174 -22.36 -2.76 -13.57
CA LYS A 174 -23.12 -3.14 -12.38
C LYS A 174 -22.79 -4.55 -11.91
N GLU A 175 -22.68 -5.51 -12.82
CA GLU A 175 -22.31 -6.89 -12.48
C GLU A 175 -20.86 -7.00 -12.04
N ALA A 176 -19.93 -6.28 -12.69
CA ALA A 176 -18.54 -6.19 -12.25
C ALA A 176 -18.42 -5.62 -10.83
N ARG A 177 -19.18 -4.56 -10.53
CA ARG A 177 -19.23 -3.97 -9.19
C ARG A 177 -19.75 -4.95 -8.14
N LYS A 178 -20.83 -5.67 -8.41
CA LYS A 178 -21.35 -6.70 -7.48
C LYS A 178 -20.31 -7.79 -7.20
N LYS A 179 -19.60 -8.26 -8.22
CA LYS A 179 -18.52 -9.26 -8.05
C LYS A 179 -17.37 -8.70 -7.22
N ALA A 180 -16.98 -7.46 -7.46
CA ALA A 180 -15.94 -6.79 -6.69
C ALA A 180 -16.36 -6.61 -5.22
N ASP A 181 -17.59 -6.17 -4.96
CA ASP A 181 -18.12 -5.99 -3.61
C ASP A 181 -18.19 -7.33 -2.85
N ALA A 182 -18.59 -8.42 -3.53
CA ALA A 182 -18.57 -9.77 -2.96
C ALA A 182 -17.15 -10.22 -2.62
N ALA A 183 -16.21 -10.10 -3.56
CA ALA A 183 -14.80 -10.47 -3.32
C ALA A 183 -14.16 -9.66 -2.18
N VAL A 184 -14.48 -8.37 -2.06
CA VAL A 184 -14.01 -7.54 -0.95
C VAL A 184 -14.59 -8.01 0.38
N LYS A 185 -15.86 -8.39 0.40
CA LYS A 185 -16.51 -8.92 1.61
C LYS A 185 -15.87 -10.25 2.03
N ASP A 186 -15.68 -11.17 1.10
CA ASP A 186 -15.06 -12.48 1.36
C ASP A 186 -13.63 -12.31 1.89
N ALA A 187 -12.82 -11.46 1.23
CA ALA A 187 -11.46 -11.15 1.69
C ALA A 187 -11.45 -10.49 3.09
N HIS A 188 -12.45 -9.68 3.41
CA HIS A 188 -12.57 -9.08 4.75
C HIS A 188 -12.88 -10.12 5.83
N GLU A 189 -13.76 -11.08 5.53
CA GLU A 189 -14.10 -12.18 6.43
C GLU A 189 -12.88 -13.09 6.65
N GLU A 190 -12.18 -13.49 5.58
CA GLU A 190 -10.95 -14.28 5.67
C GLU A 190 -9.87 -13.58 6.49
N ALA A 191 -9.64 -12.28 6.26
CA ALA A 191 -8.67 -11.49 7.02
C ALA A 191 -9.04 -11.41 8.51
N ARG A 192 -10.33 -11.33 8.82
CA ARG A 192 -10.84 -11.32 10.20
C ARG A 192 -10.59 -12.66 10.89
N GLU A 193 -10.88 -13.78 10.23
CA GLU A 193 -10.63 -15.11 10.76
C GLU A 193 -9.13 -15.37 10.98
N ALA A 194 -8.29 -15.01 10.00
CA ALA A 194 -6.85 -15.14 10.11
C ALA A 194 -6.31 -14.36 11.31
N ARG A 195 -6.81 -13.13 11.54
CA ARG A 195 -6.46 -12.32 12.70
C ARG A 195 -6.86 -12.98 14.01
N GLN A 196 -8.08 -13.54 14.10
CA GLN A 196 -8.54 -14.22 15.30
C GLN A 196 -7.70 -15.47 15.61
N LYS A 197 -7.35 -16.26 14.59
CA LYS A 197 -6.47 -17.43 14.73
C LYS A 197 -5.08 -17.01 15.21
N ALA A 198 -4.51 -15.96 14.63
CA ALA A 198 -3.21 -15.44 15.05
C ALA A 198 -3.21 -14.91 16.49
N GLU A 199 -4.28 -14.22 16.90
CA GLU A 199 -4.42 -13.73 18.27
C GLU A 199 -4.55 -14.88 19.29
N ALA A 200 -5.34 -15.91 18.96
CA ALA A 200 -5.45 -17.11 19.78
C ALA A 200 -4.11 -17.82 19.94
N ALA A 201 -3.39 -18.08 18.84
CA ALA A 201 -2.07 -18.71 18.86
C ALA A 201 -1.05 -17.89 19.67
N MET A 202 -1.05 -16.56 19.54
CA MET A 202 -0.17 -15.70 20.32
C MET A 202 -0.49 -15.72 21.82
N LYS A 203 -1.76 -15.86 22.19
CA LYS A 203 -2.18 -15.99 23.58
C LYS A 203 -1.74 -17.33 24.15
N GLU A 204 -1.91 -18.41 23.40
CA GLU A 204 -1.46 -19.76 23.76
C GLU A 204 0.06 -19.80 23.96
N ALA A 205 0.84 -19.34 22.98
CA ALA A 205 2.30 -19.27 23.08
C ALA A 205 2.77 -18.44 24.30
N ARG A 206 2.09 -17.33 24.62
CA ARG A 206 2.41 -16.54 25.83
C ARG A 206 2.15 -17.32 27.12
N ASN A 207 1.07 -18.09 27.17
CA ASN A 207 0.76 -18.92 28.33
C ASN A 207 1.79 -20.04 28.48
N GLU A 208 2.16 -20.73 27.40
CA GLU A 208 3.20 -21.77 27.40
C GLU A 208 4.55 -21.22 27.89
N VAL A 209 4.98 -20.07 27.36
CA VAL A 209 6.22 -19.41 27.81
C VAL A 209 6.17 -19.07 29.30
N LYS A 210 5.01 -18.61 29.78
CA LYS A 210 4.82 -18.33 31.21
C LYS A 210 4.91 -19.61 32.04
N GLU A 211 4.25 -20.69 31.63
CA GLU A 211 4.32 -21.97 32.34
C GLU A 211 5.74 -22.55 32.38
N ILE A 212 6.47 -22.48 31.27
CA ILE A 212 7.87 -22.93 31.21
C ILE A 212 8.72 -22.11 32.17
N ARG A 213 8.53 -20.78 32.18
CA ARG A 213 9.24 -19.89 33.09
C ARG A 213 8.94 -20.22 34.55
N ASP A 214 7.66 -20.36 34.90
CA ASP A 214 7.22 -20.63 36.27
C ASP A 214 7.77 -21.99 36.76
N LYS A 215 7.78 -23.01 35.88
CA LYS A 215 8.40 -24.32 36.16
C LYS A 215 9.92 -24.22 36.36
N ALA A 216 10.61 -23.51 35.46
CA ALA A 216 12.06 -23.33 35.56
C ALA A 216 12.45 -22.55 36.83
N GLU A 217 11.71 -21.50 37.18
CA GLU A 217 11.93 -20.75 38.42
C GLU A 217 11.72 -21.64 39.66
N ALA A 218 10.70 -22.49 39.66
CA ALA A 218 10.45 -23.45 40.75
C ALA A 218 11.59 -24.48 40.89
N GLU A 219 12.04 -25.09 39.79
CA GLU A 219 13.13 -26.07 39.80
C GLU A 219 14.46 -25.44 40.24
N VAL A 220 14.78 -24.23 39.76
CA VAL A 220 15.98 -23.49 40.19
C VAL A 220 15.92 -23.16 41.68
N ARG A 221 14.75 -22.80 42.19
CA ARG A 221 14.59 -22.54 43.62
C ARG A 221 14.79 -23.80 44.45
N GLU A 222 14.16 -24.90 44.06
CA GLU A 222 14.26 -26.17 44.78
C GLU A 222 15.71 -26.69 44.79
N THR A 223 16.39 -26.66 43.65
CA THR A 223 17.79 -27.07 43.54
C THR A 223 18.71 -26.19 44.39
N ARG A 224 18.47 -24.87 44.44
CA ARG A 224 19.19 -23.96 45.32
C ARG A 224 18.97 -24.29 46.80
N GLU A 225 17.73 -24.53 47.21
CA GLU A 225 17.39 -24.86 48.60
C GLU A 225 18.06 -26.19 49.02
N ARG A 226 18.05 -27.21 48.15
CA ARG A 226 18.76 -28.48 48.40
C ARG A 226 20.28 -28.29 48.48
N ALA A 227 20.86 -27.49 47.58
CA ALA A 227 22.30 -27.22 47.60
C ALA A 227 22.71 -26.47 48.88
N GLU A 228 21.89 -25.53 49.35
CA GLU A 228 22.14 -24.82 50.60
C GLU A 228 22.03 -25.75 51.82
N ALA A 229 21.05 -26.65 51.85
CA ALA A 229 20.91 -27.65 52.89
C ALA A 229 22.13 -28.60 52.94
N ALA A 230 22.53 -29.15 51.79
CA ALA A 230 23.70 -30.03 51.69
C ALA A 230 25.00 -29.31 52.10
N ALA A 231 25.15 -28.02 51.75
CA ALA A 231 26.30 -27.23 52.17
C ALA A 231 26.34 -27.01 53.69
N LYS A 232 25.19 -26.79 54.33
CA LYS A 232 25.09 -26.67 55.80
C LYS A 232 25.44 -27.97 56.51
N GLU A 233 24.95 -29.10 55.99
CA GLU A 233 25.25 -30.43 56.51
C GLU A 233 26.75 -30.76 56.39
N ALA A 234 27.33 -30.59 55.20
CA ALA A 234 28.76 -30.81 54.98
C ALA A 234 29.64 -29.90 55.87
N HIS A 235 29.21 -28.65 56.11
CA HIS A 235 29.91 -27.76 57.02
C HIS A 235 29.82 -28.22 58.48
N ALA A 236 28.67 -28.76 58.92
CA ALA A 236 28.51 -29.32 60.25
C ALA A 236 29.40 -30.57 60.45
N GLU A 237 29.37 -31.51 59.51
CA GLU A 237 30.23 -32.71 59.53
C GLU A 237 31.71 -32.34 59.54
N ALA A 238 32.12 -31.38 58.69
CA ALA A 238 33.51 -30.91 58.67
C ALA A 238 33.94 -30.27 60.00
N LYS A 239 33.01 -29.62 60.72
CA LYS A 239 33.28 -29.03 62.03
C LYS A 239 33.46 -30.12 63.10
N GLU A 240 32.63 -31.16 63.08
CA GLU A 240 32.74 -32.32 63.99
C GLU A 240 34.03 -33.10 63.73
N ALA A 241 34.31 -33.48 62.49
CA ALA A 241 35.54 -34.17 62.12
C ALA A 241 36.79 -33.38 62.52
N ARG A 242 36.75 -32.04 62.41
CA ARG A 242 37.85 -31.17 62.87
C ARG A 242 37.98 -31.14 64.40
N ALA A 243 36.90 -31.28 65.14
CA ALA A 243 36.93 -31.38 66.59
C ALA A 243 37.54 -32.71 67.03
N GLU A 244 37.09 -33.83 66.47
CA GLU A 244 37.63 -35.17 66.71
C GLU A 244 39.12 -35.25 66.33
N ALA A 245 39.52 -34.67 65.19
CA ALA A 245 40.92 -34.62 64.78
C ALA A 245 41.81 -33.81 65.75
N LYS A 246 41.25 -32.80 66.43
CA LYS A 246 41.98 -32.05 67.47
C LYS A 246 42.13 -32.86 68.75
N GLU A 247 41.10 -33.58 69.16
CA GLU A 247 41.10 -34.43 70.35
C GLU A 247 42.09 -35.59 70.19
N THR A 248 41.99 -36.37 69.10
CA THR A 248 42.93 -37.45 68.78
C THR A 248 44.38 -36.96 68.69
N ARG A 249 44.61 -35.76 68.14
CA ARG A 249 45.94 -35.13 68.12
C ARG A 249 46.44 -34.76 69.52
N ALA A 250 45.55 -34.31 70.41
CA ALA A 250 45.89 -34.00 71.80
C ALA A 250 46.26 -35.28 72.56
N GLU A 251 45.47 -36.34 72.42
CA GLU A 251 45.75 -37.67 73.00
C GLU A 251 47.07 -38.24 72.49
N ALA A 252 47.31 -38.21 71.18
CA ALA A 252 48.56 -38.67 70.58
C ALA A 252 49.77 -37.89 71.11
N LYS A 253 49.61 -36.59 71.37
CA LYS A 253 50.65 -35.77 71.99
C LYS A 253 50.92 -36.21 73.44
N GLU A 254 49.87 -36.46 74.23
CA GLU A 254 50.03 -36.93 75.61
C GLU A 254 50.72 -38.30 75.69
N VAL A 255 50.37 -39.23 74.79
CA VAL A 255 51.03 -40.54 74.68
C VAL A 255 52.50 -40.37 74.32
N ARG A 256 52.82 -39.49 73.36
CA ARG A 256 54.21 -39.18 72.98
C ARG A 256 55.00 -38.61 74.16
N ASP A 257 54.42 -37.64 74.88
CA ASP A 257 55.08 -37.00 76.03
C ASP A 257 55.34 -38.02 77.15
N LYS A 258 54.39 -38.94 77.42
CA LYS A 258 54.56 -40.05 78.37
C LYS A 258 55.65 -41.03 77.92
N ALA A 259 55.68 -41.40 76.63
CA ALA A 259 56.69 -42.30 76.09
C ALA A 259 58.10 -41.70 76.18
N GLU A 260 58.24 -40.40 75.90
CA GLU A 260 59.51 -39.68 76.02
C GLU A 260 59.99 -39.62 77.48
N ALA A 261 59.08 -39.37 78.43
CA ALA A 261 59.40 -39.39 79.87
C ALA A 261 59.84 -40.79 80.35
N ALA A 262 59.18 -41.86 79.88
CA ALA A 262 59.54 -43.23 80.22
C ALA A 262 60.91 -43.65 79.67
N MET A 263 61.27 -43.19 78.47
CA MET A 263 62.60 -43.40 77.88
C MET A 263 63.68 -42.69 78.70
N LYS A 264 63.51 -41.40 78.99
CA LYS A 264 64.44 -40.64 79.84
C LYS A 264 64.62 -41.27 81.23
N GLY A 265 63.55 -41.81 81.82
CA GLY A 265 63.62 -42.52 83.09
C GLY A 265 64.38 -43.85 83.03
N ARG A 266 64.34 -44.56 81.90
CA ARG A 266 65.16 -45.77 81.68
C ARG A 266 66.63 -45.42 81.54
N ASP A 267 66.96 -44.38 80.77
CA ASP A 267 68.34 -43.93 80.57
C ASP A 267 68.98 -43.49 81.90
N ALA A 268 68.26 -42.70 82.70
CA ALA A 268 68.72 -42.29 84.04
C ALA A 268 68.89 -43.47 85.03
N ARG A 269 68.11 -44.54 84.88
CA ARG A 269 68.21 -45.75 85.72
C ARG A 269 69.33 -46.69 85.26
N ALA A 270 69.72 -46.61 83.98
CA ALA A 270 70.87 -47.32 83.44
C ALA A 270 72.19 -46.65 83.86
N GLU A 271 72.22 -45.32 84.00
CA GLU A 271 73.39 -44.57 84.48
C GLU A 271 73.66 -44.67 86.00
N ALA A 272 72.67 -45.14 86.79
CA ALA A 272 72.78 -45.27 88.25
C ALA A 272 73.21 -46.66 88.76
N LYS A 273 73.58 -47.58 87.85
CA LYS A 273 74.07 -48.94 88.15
C LYS A 273 75.53 -49.09 87.74
#